data_AF-A0AAN8XED9-F1
#
_entry.id   AF-A0AAN8XED9-F1
#
_cell.length_a   1.000
_cell.length_b   1.000
_cell.length_c   1.000
_cell.angle_alpha   90.00
_cell.angle_beta   90.00
_cell.angle_gamma   90.00
#
_symmetry.space_group_name_H-M   'P 1'
#
loop_
_entity.id
_entity.type
_entity.pdbx_description
1 polymer ?
#
loop_
_entity_poly.entity_id
_entity_poly.type
_entity_poly.pdbx_seq_one_letter_code
_entity_poly.pdbx_strand_id
1 'polypeptide(L)'
;MGRLQESPCLILFTDGETTELQFGRDVLLPVAEEYLLDHGHEGGLTLQFYVAGEDEVSDSVRDFACLDDVVPLVAILDLSERTKYLLEEGVEVSTATVHNFITRYTSDKLSPLPIRPVTSSATNTT
;
A
#
# COMPACT_ATOMS: atom_id res chain seq x y z
N MET A 1 26.25 0.85 -9.78
CA MET A 1 25.69 -0.53 -9.76
C MET A 1 24.19 -0.36 -9.69
N GLY A 2 23.44 -0.78 -10.71
CA GLY A 2 21.97 -0.68 -10.66
C GLY A 2 21.42 -1.76 -9.74
N ARG A 3 20.62 -1.40 -8.75
CA ARG A 3 19.81 -2.34 -7.95
C ARG A 3 18.39 -2.32 -8.53
N LEU A 4 17.76 -3.48 -8.69
CA LEU A 4 16.34 -3.51 -9.00
C LEU A 4 15.57 -2.92 -7.81
N GLN A 5 14.55 -2.11 -8.09
CA GLN A 5 13.67 -1.62 -7.04
C GLN A 5 12.65 -2.71 -6.74
N GLU A 6 12.85 -3.39 -5.62
CA GLU A 6 12.03 -4.50 -5.15
C GLU A 6 11.27 -4.13 -3.86
N SER A 7 11.45 -2.90 -3.36
CA SER A 7 10.78 -2.46 -2.15
C SER A 7 9.26 -2.46 -2.30
N PRO A 8 8.53 -2.95 -1.28
CA PRO A 8 7.10 -2.73 -1.21
C PRO A 8 6.80 -1.23 -1.07
N CYS A 9 5.58 -0.84 -1.44
CA CYS A 9 5.11 0.53 -1.28
C CYS A 9 3.77 0.59 -0.56
N LEU A 10 3.62 1.57 0.33
CA LEU A 10 2.37 2.00 0.90
C LEU A 10 1.83 3.18 0.09
N ILE A 11 0.58 3.06 -0.34
CA ILE A 11 -0.11 4.09 -1.11
C ILE A 11 -1.41 4.45 -0.38
N LEU A 12 -1.58 5.75 -0.10
CA LEU A 12 -2.86 6.33 0.30
C LEU A 12 -3.50 6.97 -0.92
N PHE A 13 -4.58 6.36 -1.39
CA PHE A 13 -5.41 6.83 -2.48
C PHE A 13 -6.45 7.83 -1.96
N THR A 14 -6.54 8.98 -2.61
CA THR A 14 -7.49 10.07 -2.32
C THR A 14 -8.26 10.45 -3.60
N ASP A 15 -9.22 11.37 -3.48
CA ASP A 15 -9.94 11.95 -4.62
C ASP A 15 -9.13 13.00 -5.41
N GLY A 16 -7.87 13.23 -5.03
CA GLY A 16 -6.98 14.20 -5.68
C GLY A 16 -7.26 15.67 -5.34
N GLU A 17 -8.26 16.00 -4.51
CA GLU A 17 -8.44 17.37 -4.03
C GLU A 17 -7.19 17.84 -3.27
N THR A 18 -6.82 19.12 -3.42
CA THR A 18 -5.59 19.64 -2.79
C THR A 18 -5.61 19.46 -1.27
N THR A 19 -6.78 19.60 -0.65
CA THR A 19 -6.96 19.36 0.79
C THR A 19 -6.74 17.90 1.18
N GLU A 20 -7.23 16.95 0.37
CA GLU A 20 -7.07 15.52 0.63
C GLU A 20 -5.64 15.04 0.37
N LEU A 21 -4.97 15.58 -0.65
CA LEU A 21 -3.54 15.33 -0.87
C LEU A 21 -2.68 15.84 0.31
N GLN A 22 -3.03 17.01 0.86
CA GLN A 22 -2.36 17.56 2.04
C GLN A 22 -2.66 16.74 3.29
N PHE A 23 -3.91 16.35 3.51
CA PHE A 23 -4.29 15.43 4.58
C PHE A 23 -3.49 14.12 4.50
N GLY A 24 -3.37 13.52 3.31
CA GLY A 24 -2.61 12.30 3.13
C GLY A 24 -1.12 12.47 3.46
N ARG A 25 -0.53 13.63 3.12
CA ARG A 25 0.84 13.97 3.50
C ARG A 25 0.98 14.12 5.01
N ASP A 26 0.07 14.84 5.66
CA ASP A 26 0.08 15.06 7.11
C ASP A 26 -0.09 13.74 7.89
N VAL A 27 -0.84 12.78 7.34
CA VAL A 27 -1.00 11.44 7.90
C VAL A 27 0.25 10.59 7.69
N LEU A 28 0.76 10.52 6.45
CA LEU A 28 1.83 9.58 6.10
C LEU A 28 3.23 10.04 6.50
N LEU A 29 3.54 11.34 6.42
CA LEU A 29 4.88 11.87 6.66
C LEU A 29 5.44 11.48 8.04
N PRO A 30 4.75 11.72 9.17
CA PRO A 30 5.29 11.35 10.49
C PRO A 30 5.53 9.84 10.61
N VAL A 31 4.69 9.02 9.99
CA VAL A 31 4.82 7.55 10.03
C VAL A 31 5.97 7.07 9.15
N ALA A 32 6.17 7.70 7.99
CA ALA A 32 7.29 7.41 7.10
C ALA A 32 8.63 7.78 7.75
N GLU A 33 8.71 8.93 8.42
CA GLU A 33 9.90 9.37 9.14
C GLU A 33 10.27 8.39 10.26
N GLU A 34 9.31 7.99 11.09
CA GLU A 34 9.52 7.01 12.16
C GLU A 34 9.95 5.65 11.60
N TYR A 35 9.25 5.14 10.58
CA TYR A 35 9.59 3.87 9.94
C TYR A 35 11.02 3.87 9.37
N LEU A 36 11.42 4.95 8.69
CA LEU A 36 12.75 5.08 8.09
C LEU A 36 13.85 5.26 9.14
N LEU A 37 13.58 5.87 10.29
CA LEU A 37 14.54 5.92 11.39
C LEU A 37 14.83 4.51 11.93
N ASP A 38 13.80 3.70 12.10
CA ASP A 38 13.91 2.34 12.64
C ASP A 38 14.49 1.32 11.65
N HIS A 39 14.18 1.46 10.34
CA HIS A 39 14.50 0.44 9.33
C HIS A 39 15.50 0.91 8.25
N GLY A 40 15.81 2.21 8.19
CA GLY A 40 16.63 2.80 7.12
C GLY A 40 18.12 2.44 7.15
N HIS A 41 18.62 1.96 8.30
CA HIS A 41 20.03 1.61 8.48
C HIS A 41 20.36 0.16 8.10
N GLU A 42 19.37 -0.69 7.85
CA GLU A 42 19.55 -2.14 7.74
C GLU A 42 20.06 -2.61 6.37
N GLY A 43 20.30 -1.71 5.40
CA GLY A 43 20.76 -2.05 4.04
C GLY A 43 19.77 -2.89 3.21
N GLY A 44 18.62 -3.25 3.80
CA GLY A 44 17.52 -3.99 3.21
C GLY A 44 16.60 -3.15 2.33
N LEU A 45 15.50 -3.77 1.90
CA LEU A 45 14.41 -3.07 1.23
C LEU A 45 13.58 -2.33 2.29
N THR A 46 13.27 -1.07 2.04
CA THR A 46 12.42 -0.25 2.92
C THR A 46 11.10 0.05 2.24
N LEU A 47 10.01 0.04 3.01
CA LEU A 47 8.69 0.47 2.54
C LEU A 47 8.77 1.90 1.99
N GLN A 48 8.29 2.09 0.76
CA GLN A 48 8.15 3.41 0.14
C GLN A 48 6.76 3.98 0.42
N PHE A 49 6.60 5.30 0.52
CA PHE A 49 5.34 5.94 0.90
C PHE A 49 4.86 6.90 -0.19
N TYR A 50 3.60 6.79 -0.59
CA TYR A 50 3.00 7.61 -1.64
C TYR A 50 1.58 8.07 -1.25
N VAL A 51 1.24 9.29 -1.67
CA VAL A 51 -0.13 9.78 -1.72
C VAL A 51 -0.51 9.88 -3.18
N ALA A 52 -1.58 9.18 -3.56
CA ALA A 52 -2.09 9.07 -4.92
C ALA A 52 -3.43 9.81 -5.02
N GLY A 53 -3.59 10.64 -6.04
CA GLY A 53 -4.84 11.34 -6.32
C GLY A 53 -5.67 10.64 -7.39
N GLU A 54 -6.55 11.39 -8.04
CA GLU A 54 -7.26 10.96 -9.24
C GLU A 54 -6.43 11.32 -10.49
N ASP A 55 -5.68 10.36 -11.00
CA ASP A 55 -4.85 10.50 -12.20
C ASP A 55 -4.64 9.14 -12.90
N GLU A 56 -4.17 9.18 -14.16
CA GLU A 56 -4.00 7.99 -15.00
C GLU A 56 -3.06 6.92 -14.40
N VAL A 57 -2.07 7.34 -13.60
CA VAL A 57 -1.10 6.45 -12.97
C VAL A 57 -1.77 5.75 -11.80
N SER A 58 -2.50 6.52 -10.98
CA SER A 58 -3.26 6.01 -9.85
C SER A 58 -4.32 4.99 -10.29
N ASP A 59 -5.04 5.28 -11.39
CA ASP A 59 -6.01 4.36 -11.98
C ASP A 59 -5.35 3.08 -12.51
N SER A 60 -4.21 3.21 -13.19
CA SER A 60 -3.45 2.06 -13.68
C SER A 60 -2.96 1.15 -12.55
N VAL A 61 -2.54 1.72 -11.42
CA VAL A 61 -2.13 0.96 -10.23
C VAL A 61 -3.32 0.24 -9.60
N ARG A 62 -4.47 0.92 -9.48
CA ARG A 62 -5.71 0.31 -8.97
C ARG A 62 -6.16 -0.87 -9.82
N ASP A 63 -6.24 -0.70 -11.14
CA ASP A 63 -6.61 -1.77 -12.06
C ASP A 63 -5.62 -2.93 -11.99
N PHE A 64 -4.31 -2.63 -12.02
CA PHE A 64 -3.28 -3.64 -11.94
C PHE A 64 -3.41 -4.52 -10.68
N ALA A 65 -3.66 -3.88 -9.54
CA ALA A 65 -3.77 -4.52 -8.23
C ALA A 65 -5.19 -4.90 -7.83
N CYS A 66 -6.18 -4.77 -8.73
CA CYS A 66 -7.59 -5.04 -8.46
C CYS A 66 -8.05 -4.42 -7.12
N LEU A 67 -7.77 -3.13 -6.94
CA LEU A 67 -8.20 -2.36 -5.77
C LEU A 67 -9.58 -1.74 -6.01
N ASP A 68 -10.35 -1.59 -4.94
CA ASP A 68 -11.62 -0.86 -5.01
C ASP A 68 -11.37 0.63 -5.19
N ASP A 69 -12.35 1.30 -5.82
CA ASP A 69 -12.31 2.75 -6.08
C ASP A 69 -12.87 3.58 -4.91
N VAL A 70 -12.73 3.06 -3.69
CA VAL A 70 -13.14 3.77 -2.48
C VAL A 70 -12.03 4.74 -2.07
N VAL A 71 -12.43 5.92 -1.60
CA VAL A 71 -11.50 6.93 -1.07
C VAL A 71 -11.97 7.38 0.32
N PRO A 72 -11.04 7.55 1.29
CA PRO A 72 -9.63 7.20 1.20
C PRO A 72 -9.38 5.67 1.28
N LEU A 73 -8.37 5.17 0.55
CA LEU A 73 -7.93 3.77 0.61
C LEU A 73 -6.43 3.69 0.91
N VAL A 74 -6.05 2.88 1.91
CA VAL A 74 -4.64 2.62 2.24
C VAL A 74 -4.30 1.18 1.87
N ALA A 75 -3.28 1.02 1.02
CA ALA A 75 -2.80 -0.29 0.59
C ALA A 75 -1.27 -0.37 0.67
N ILE A 76 -0.75 -1.52 1.11
CA ILE A 76 0.64 -1.91 0.88
C ILE A 76 0.66 -2.86 -0.32
N LEU A 77 1.47 -2.56 -1.32
CA LEU A 77 1.70 -3.39 -2.49
C LEU A 77 3.15 -3.92 -2.45
N ASP A 78 3.27 -5.24 -2.44
CA ASP A 78 4.55 -5.93 -2.62
C ASP A 78 4.56 -6.59 -4.00
N LEU A 79 5.19 -5.90 -4.96
CA LEU A 79 5.27 -6.40 -6.33
C LEU A 79 6.21 -7.58 -6.47
N SER A 80 7.19 -7.72 -5.57
CA SER A 80 8.16 -8.82 -5.58
C SER A 80 7.46 -10.13 -5.19
N GLU A 81 6.65 -10.08 -4.13
CA GLU A 81 5.89 -11.21 -3.60
C GLU A 81 4.49 -11.36 -4.26
N ARG A 82 4.09 -10.40 -5.10
CA ARG A 82 2.77 -10.31 -5.74
C ARG A 82 1.61 -10.31 -4.74
N THR A 83 1.83 -9.71 -3.58
CA THR A 83 0.84 -9.57 -2.51
C THR A 83 0.43 -8.12 -2.29
N LYS A 84 -0.77 -7.93 -1.76
CA LYS A 84 -1.30 -6.67 -1.29
C LYS A 84 -1.88 -6.83 0.10
N TYR A 85 -1.86 -5.74 0.86
CA TYR A 85 -2.46 -5.64 2.18
C TYR A 85 -3.31 -4.39 2.19
N LEU A 86 -4.52 -4.48 2.74
CA LEU A 86 -5.45 -3.37 2.82
C LEU A 86 -5.66 -2.99 4.27
N LEU A 87 -5.78 -1.70 4.53
CA LEU A 87 -6.30 -1.25 5.81
C LEU A 87 -7.74 -1.76 6.00
N GLU A 88 -8.08 -2.13 7.24
CA GLU A 88 -9.37 -2.73 7.59
C GLU A 88 -10.55 -1.83 7.17
N GLU A 89 -11.58 -2.42 6.55
CA GLU A 89 -12.78 -1.69 6.12
C GLU A 89 -13.48 -0.99 7.29
N GLY A 90 -13.92 0.25 7.07
CA GLY A 90 -14.63 1.05 8.07
C GLY A 90 -13.72 1.68 9.13
N VAL A 91 -12.41 1.49 9.07
CA VAL A 91 -11.46 2.19 9.95
C VAL A 91 -11.10 3.56 9.39
N GLU A 92 -11.20 4.58 10.24
CA GLU A 92 -10.81 5.95 9.88
C GLU A 92 -9.30 6.04 9.64
N VAL A 93 -8.94 6.65 8.50
CA VAL A 93 -7.54 6.91 8.15
C VAL A 93 -7.01 8.02 9.05
N SER A 94 -5.99 7.70 9.83
CA SER A 94 -5.28 8.63 10.69
C SER A 94 -3.83 8.19 10.85
N THR A 95 -2.95 9.07 11.33
CA THR A 95 -1.55 8.73 11.64
C THR A 95 -1.45 7.49 12.53
N ALA A 96 -2.29 7.39 13.57
CA ALA A 96 -2.28 6.27 14.50
C ALA A 96 -2.72 4.95 13.83
N THR A 97 -3.76 5.01 13.01
CA THR A 97 -4.27 3.84 12.27
C THR A 97 -3.22 3.34 11.28
N VAL A 98 -2.61 4.23 10.50
CA VAL A 98 -1.59 3.87 9.51
C VAL A 98 -0.33 3.33 10.17
N HIS A 99 0.11 3.95 11.27
CA HIS A 99 1.24 3.44 12.05
C HIS A 99 1.00 2.00 12.56
N ASN A 100 -0.18 1.74 13.14
CA ASN A 100 -0.55 0.40 13.59
C ASN A 100 -0.60 -0.60 12.42
N PHE A 101 -1.11 -0.19 11.26
CA PHE A 101 -1.14 -1.00 10.06
C PHE A 101 0.27 -1.42 9.61
N ILE A 102 1.22 -0.49 9.54
CA ILE A 102 2.62 -0.77 9.18
C ILE A 102 3.29 -1.64 10.25
N THR A 103 3.05 -1.37 11.54
CA THR A 103 3.57 -2.19 12.64
C THR A 103 3.12 -3.65 12.51
N ARG A 104 1.85 -3.86 12.13
CA ARG A 104 1.32 -5.21 11.89
C ARG A 104 1.92 -5.84 10.65
N TYR A 105 2.13 -5.06 9.58
CA TYR A 105 2.82 -5.52 8.37
C TYR A 105 4.24 -5.99 8.68
N THR A 106 5.06 -5.18 9.34
CA THR A 106 6.46 -5.52 9.68
C THR A 106 6.59 -6.63 10.71
N SER A 107 5.53 -6.91 11.47
CA SER A 107 5.48 -8.02 12.42
C SER A 107 4.88 -9.30 11.83
N ASP A 108 4.63 -9.38 10.51
CA ASP A 108 3.98 -10.51 9.83
C ASP A 108 2.59 -10.85 10.41
N LYS A 109 1.85 -9.86 10.90
CA LYS A 109 0.52 -10.03 11.52
C LYS A 109 -0.65 -9.71 10.58
N LEU A 110 -0.37 -9.20 9.38
CA LEU A 110 -1.39 -8.96 8.37
C LEU A 110 -1.57 -10.18 7.47
N SER A 111 -2.81 -10.42 7.05
CA SER A 111 -3.13 -11.46 6.08
C SER A 111 -2.83 -10.96 4.67
N PRO A 112 -1.90 -11.59 3.92
CA PRO A 112 -1.63 -11.22 2.54
C PRO A 112 -2.81 -11.58 1.63
N LEU A 113 -3.15 -10.67 0.72
CA LEU A 113 -4.05 -10.93 -0.39
C LEU A 113 -3.23 -10.98 -1.69
N PRO A 114 -3.56 -11.84 -2.67
CA PRO A 114 -2.89 -11.80 -3.96
C PRO A 114 -3.25 -10.50 -4.70
N ILE A 115 -2.28 -9.87 -5.38
CA ILE A 115 -2.51 -8.65 -6.19
C ILE A 115 -3.61 -8.90 -7.23
N ARG A 116 -3.61 -10.08 -7.86
CA ARG A 116 -4.69 -10.55 -8.72
C ARG A 116 -5.22 -11.86 -8.17
N PRO A 117 -6.54 -12.04 -8.05
CA PRO A 117 -7.09 -13.33 -7.65
C PRO A 117 -6.63 -14.40 -8.63
N VAL A 118 -6.15 -15.52 -8.11
CA VAL A 118 -5.80 -16.68 -8.93
C VAL A 118 -7.10 -17.17 -9.56
N THR A 119 -7.21 -17.05 -10.87
CA THR A 119 -8.30 -17.66 -11.62
C THR A 119 -8.15 -19.17 -11.53
N SER A 120 -8.87 -19.78 -10.59
CA SER A 120 -9.09 -21.23 -10.60
C SER A 120 -9.86 -21.56 -11.87
N SER A 121 -9.13 -21.88 -12.94
CA SER A 121 -9.68 -22.51 -14.13
C SER A 121 -10.03 -23.97 -13.79
N ALA A 122 -11.12 -24.14 -13.04
CA ALA A 122 -11.80 -25.41 -12.96
C ALA A 122 -12.82 -25.47 -14.10
N THR A 123 -12.48 -26.20 -15.17
CA THR A 123 -13.49 -26.87 -15.98
C THR A 123 -12.95 -28.23 -16.41
N ASN A 124 -13.27 -29.23 -15.57
CA ASN A 124 -13.34 -30.62 -15.96
C ASN A 124 -14.29 -30.77 -17.15
N THR A 125 -13.81 -31.21 -18.30
CA THR A 125 -14.57 -31.87 -19.39
C THR A 125 -13.51 -32.46 -20.34
N THR A 126 -13.36 -33.74 -20.64
CA THR A 126 -14.19 -34.97 -20.61
C THR A 126 -13.25 -36.16 -20.43
#